data_AF-A0A347VQ15-F1
#
_entry.id   AF-A0A347VQ15-F1
#
_cell.length_a   1.000
_cell.length_b   1.000
_cell.length_c   1.000
_cell.angle_alpha   90.00
_cell.angle_beta   90.00
_cell.angle_gamma   90.00
#
_symmetry.space_group_name_H-M   'P 1'
#
loop_
_entity.id
_entity.type
_entity.pdbx_description
1 polymer ?
#
loop_
_entity_poly.entity_id
_entity_poly.type
_entity_poly.pdbx_seq_one_letter_code
_entity_poly.pdbx_strand_id
1 'polypeptide(L)'
;MGYVGIFWAINNDVKAVKNSVKSTKQNGGVKEYGAHINDWNLINDTLPRELQNESPYFYPRGRVTYNATLKQYTIFINATLNSKAILDSIKSEFNLANKNIKIDSKDIHYNSPDIPILEPFDEF
;
A
#
# COMPACT_ATOMS: atom_id res chain seq x y z
N MET A 1 14.94 4.69 8.92
CA MET A 1 14.68 3.44 8.15
C MET A 1 13.20 3.43 7.80
N GLY A 2 12.82 2.95 6.62
CA GLY A 2 11.43 3.01 6.14
C GLY A 2 10.56 1.89 6.72
N TYR A 3 9.34 1.84 6.22
CA TYR A 3 8.32 0.87 6.62
C TYR A 3 7.95 -0.05 5.46
N VAL A 4 7.40 -1.23 5.78
CA VAL A 4 6.77 -2.17 4.86
C VAL A 4 5.37 -2.47 5.36
N GLY A 5 4.42 -2.72 4.46
CA GLY A 5 3.01 -2.73 4.84
C GLY A 5 2.07 -2.81 3.65
N ILE A 6 0.78 -2.89 3.97
CA ILE A 6 -0.30 -2.80 3.02
C ILE A 6 -0.88 -1.39 3.12
N PHE A 7 -1.32 -0.84 1.99
CA PHE A 7 -1.98 0.45 1.94
C PHE A 7 -3.23 0.41 1.09
N TRP A 8 -4.13 1.36 1.35
CA TRP A 8 -5.36 1.61 0.60
C TRP A 8 -5.37 3.07 0.17
N ALA A 9 -5.77 3.31 -1.08
CA ALA A 9 -5.98 4.64 -1.61
C ALA A 9 -7.49 4.92 -1.58
N ILE A 10 -7.92 5.85 -0.73
CA ILE A 10 -9.32 6.15 -0.50
C ILE A 10 -9.47 7.67 -0.42
N ASN A 11 -10.37 8.24 -1.21
CA ASN A 11 -10.67 9.69 -1.21
C ASN A 11 -9.39 10.54 -1.28
N ASN A 12 -8.46 10.15 -2.15
CA ASN A 12 -7.16 10.79 -2.38
C ASN A 12 -6.18 10.76 -1.19
N ASP A 13 -6.49 9.98 -0.16
CA ASP A 13 -5.61 9.74 0.97
C ASP A 13 -5.08 8.30 0.96
N VAL A 14 -3.93 8.09 1.60
CA VAL A 14 -3.30 6.78 1.73
C VAL A 14 -3.37 6.35 3.18
N LYS A 15 -4.16 5.31 3.45
CA LYS A 15 -4.19 4.64 4.75
C LYS A 15 -3.30 3.41 4.70
N ALA A 16 -2.53 3.16 5.75
CA ALA A 16 -1.59 2.05 5.76
C ALA A 16 -1.53 1.32 7.09
N VAL A 17 -1.36 0.00 6.99
CA VAL A 17 -0.96 -0.86 8.11
C VAL A 17 0.48 -1.28 7.83
N LYS A 18 1.41 -0.90 8.70
CA LYS A 18 2.85 -0.95 8.41
C LYS A 18 3.70 -1.34 9.62
N ASN A 19 4.80 -2.04 9.36
CA ASN A 19 5.85 -2.38 10.31
C ASN A 19 7.16 -1.76 9.90
N SER A 20 8.00 -1.41 10.88
CA SER A 20 9.35 -0.95 10.58
C SER A 20 10.13 -2.07 9.89
N VAL A 21 10.87 -1.74 8.83
CA VAL A 21 11.82 -2.69 8.21
C VAL A 21 12.79 -3.27 9.24
N LYS A 22 13.09 -2.56 10.33
CA LYS A 22 13.96 -3.05 11.40
C LYS A 22 13.35 -4.23 12.16
N SER A 23 12.05 -4.18 12.46
CA SER A 23 11.34 -5.18 13.27
C SER A 23 10.71 -6.30 12.43
N THR A 24 10.55 -6.11 11.13
CA THR A 24 9.99 -7.13 10.23
C THR A 24 10.96 -8.29 10.01
N LYS A 25 10.48 -9.52 10.26
CA LYS A 25 11.21 -10.76 9.94
C LYS A 25 11.47 -10.86 8.44
N GLN A 26 12.64 -11.36 8.08
CA GLN A 26 13.04 -11.55 6.69
C GLN A 26 12.70 -12.97 6.25
N ASN A 27 12.08 -13.12 5.08
CA ASN A 27 11.82 -14.38 4.43
C ASN A 27 12.41 -14.34 3.01
N GLY A 28 13.32 -15.25 2.68
CA GLY A 28 13.93 -15.31 1.34
C GLY A 28 14.61 -14.02 0.87
N GLY A 29 15.11 -13.16 1.77
CA GLY A 29 15.70 -11.86 1.39
C GLY A 29 14.72 -10.69 1.39
N VAL A 30 13.42 -10.95 1.49
CA VAL A 30 12.36 -9.94 1.47
C VAL A 30 11.80 -9.74 2.87
N LYS A 31 11.53 -8.49 3.22
CA LYS A 31 10.81 -8.08 4.40
C LYS A 31 9.45 -7.57 3.96
N GLU A 32 8.41 -8.22 4.46
CA GLU A 32 7.01 -7.90 4.14
C GLU A 32 6.14 -7.94 5.40
N TYR A 33 5.07 -7.16 5.37
CA TYR A 33 4.07 -7.17 6.43
C TYR A 33 3.09 -8.30 6.19
N GLY A 34 3.23 -9.41 6.94
CA GLY A 34 2.27 -10.53 7.04
C GLY A 34 1.87 -11.18 5.71
N ALA A 35 1.97 -12.50 5.59
CA ALA A 35 1.55 -13.20 4.35
C ALA A 35 0.08 -12.91 4.00
N HIS A 36 -0.78 -12.82 5.02
CA HIS A 36 -2.17 -12.39 4.93
C HIS A 36 -2.49 -11.51 6.15
N ILE A 37 -3.08 -10.33 5.95
CA ILE A 37 -3.84 -9.72 7.05
C ILE A 37 -5.12 -10.56 7.16
N ASN A 38 -5.11 -11.54 8.06
CA ASN A 38 -6.34 -12.14 8.57
C ASN A 38 -7.00 -11.24 9.61
N ASP A 39 -6.34 -10.16 10.02
CA ASP A 39 -6.80 -9.27 11.06
C ASP A 39 -7.72 -8.20 10.48
N TRP A 40 -8.92 -8.65 10.10
CA TRP A 40 -9.99 -7.79 9.62
C TRP A 40 -10.25 -6.63 10.57
N ASN A 41 -10.17 -6.90 11.88
CA ASN A 41 -10.34 -5.90 12.94
C ASN A 41 -9.30 -4.79 12.84
N LEU A 42 -8.02 -5.14 12.62
CA LEU A 42 -6.96 -4.14 12.48
C LEU A 42 -7.21 -3.22 11.29
N ILE A 43 -7.65 -3.76 10.14
CA ILE A 43 -7.97 -2.94 8.97
C ILE A 43 -9.19 -2.06 9.29
N ASN A 44 -10.25 -2.64 9.84
CA ASN A 44 -11.49 -1.95 10.18
C ASN A 44 -11.22 -0.78 11.13
N ASP A 45 -10.39 -0.98 12.16
CA ASP A 45 -10.03 0.05 13.13
C ASP A 45 -9.16 1.18 12.53
N THR A 46 -8.49 0.92 11.40
CA THR A 46 -7.64 1.91 10.71
C THR A 46 -8.39 2.69 9.63
N LEU A 47 -9.53 2.16 9.16
CA LEU A 47 -10.33 2.79 8.10
C LEU A 47 -11.32 3.82 8.67
N PRO A 48 -11.63 4.89 7.91
CA PRO A 48 -12.77 5.76 8.18
C PRO A 48 -14.04 4.97 8.43
N ARG A 49 -14.90 5.44 9.36
CA ARG A 49 -16.05 4.70 9.86
C ARG A 49 -17.04 4.31 8.76
N GLU A 50 -17.15 5.13 7.73
CA GLU A 50 -17.98 4.92 6.54
C GLU A 50 -17.50 3.77 5.65
N LEU A 51 -16.25 3.35 5.78
CA LEU A 51 -15.65 2.22 5.04
C LEU A 51 -15.49 0.97 5.92
N GLN A 52 -15.81 1.11 7.21
CA GLN A 52 -15.81 -0.02 8.13
C GLN A 52 -16.93 -0.99 7.73
N ASN A 53 -16.64 -2.28 7.79
CA ASN A 53 -17.51 -3.39 7.37
C ASN A 53 -17.61 -3.64 5.84
N GLU A 54 -16.97 -2.83 5.00
CA GLU A 54 -16.77 -3.19 3.58
C GLU A 54 -15.52 -4.02 3.40
N SER A 55 -15.57 -5.11 2.63
CA SER A 55 -14.39 -5.96 2.38
C SER A 55 -13.19 -5.11 1.95
N PRO A 56 -11.98 -5.31 2.54
CA PRO A 56 -10.79 -4.49 2.22
C PRO A 56 -10.26 -4.74 0.81
N TYR A 57 -10.85 -5.73 0.13
CA TYR A 57 -10.64 -6.06 -1.26
C TYR A 57 -11.45 -5.17 -2.21
N PHE A 58 -12.44 -4.41 -1.70
CA PHE A 58 -13.21 -3.47 -2.50
C PHE A 58 -12.47 -2.15 -2.75
N TYR A 59 -11.55 -1.77 -1.86
CA TYR A 59 -10.77 -0.55 -2.05
C TYR A 59 -9.51 -0.80 -2.87
N PRO A 60 -9.17 0.11 -3.79
CA PRO A 60 -7.88 0.11 -4.45
C PRO A 60 -6.74 0.07 -3.41
N ARG A 61 -5.88 -0.95 -3.51
CA ARG A 61 -4.86 -1.24 -2.51
C ARG A 61 -3.53 -1.61 -3.14
N GLY A 62 -2.49 -1.56 -2.32
CA GLY A 62 -1.15 -1.97 -2.71
C GLY A 62 -0.33 -2.46 -1.52
N ARG A 63 0.93 -2.78 -1.78
CA ARG A 63 1.86 -3.25 -0.77
C ARG A 63 3.24 -2.66 -0.98
N VAL A 64 3.88 -2.28 0.12
CA VAL A 64 5.30 -1.94 0.17
C VAL A 64 6.06 -3.11 0.77
N THR A 65 7.04 -3.62 0.04
CA THR A 65 8.01 -4.60 0.55
C THR A 65 9.43 -4.04 0.48
N TYR A 66 10.36 -4.69 1.17
CA TYR A 66 11.76 -4.32 1.15
C TYR A 66 12.64 -5.54 0.86
N ASN A 67 13.41 -5.49 -0.22
CA ASN A 67 14.44 -6.48 -0.51
C ASN A 67 15.73 -6.08 0.22
N ALA A 68 16.13 -6.87 1.21
CA ALA A 68 17.30 -6.58 2.04
C ALA A 68 18.62 -6.76 1.28
N THR A 69 18.66 -7.68 0.31
CA THR A 69 19.83 -7.94 -0.53
C THR A 69 20.09 -6.76 -1.48
N LEU A 70 19.04 -6.28 -2.16
CA LEU A 70 19.13 -5.17 -3.11
C LEU A 70 19.03 -3.78 -2.44
N LYS A 71 18.73 -3.75 -1.14
CA LYS A 71 18.42 -2.53 -0.37
C LYS A 71 17.38 -1.65 -1.07
N GLN A 72 16.34 -2.28 -1.62
CA GLN A 72 15.33 -1.64 -2.47
C GLN A 72 13.94 -1.87 -1.90
N TYR A 73 13.11 -0.82 -1.91
CA TYR A 73 11.68 -0.94 -1.67
C TYR A 73 10.96 -1.24 -2.97
N THR A 74 9.95 -2.09 -2.93
CA THR A 74 9.03 -2.28 -4.06
C THR A 74 7.64 -1.85 -3.63
N ILE A 75 7.04 -0.96 -4.40
CA ILE A 75 5.63 -0.56 -4.26
C ILE A 75 4.84 -1.32 -5.31
N PHE A 76 4.08 -2.33 -4.86
CA PHE A 76 3.07 -3.00 -5.67
C PHE A 76 1.78 -2.20 -5.61
N ILE A 77 1.26 -1.76 -6.75
CA ILE A 77 0.12 -0.84 -6.82
C ILE A 77 -0.76 -1.15 -8.04
N ASN A 78 -2.07 -0.92 -7.93
CA ASN A 78 -2.94 -0.92 -9.11
C ASN A 78 -2.49 0.17 -10.11
N ALA A 79 -2.48 -0.14 -11.41
CA ALA A 79 -2.14 0.81 -12.46
C ALA A 79 -3.01 2.09 -12.42
N THR A 80 -4.29 1.99 -12.06
CA THR A 80 -5.21 3.15 -11.97
C THR A 80 -4.88 4.09 -10.82
N LEU A 81 -4.13 3.62 -9.82
CA LEU A 81 -3.65 4.43 -8.69
C LEU A 81 -2.26 5.03 -8.92
N ASN A 82 -1.62 4.78 -10.07
CA ASN A 82 -0.23 5.18 -10.33
C ASN A 82 -0.09 6.67 -10.71
N SER A 83 -0.76 7.56 -9.99
CA SER A 83 -0.62 9.00 -10.12
C SER A 83 0.51 9.51 -9.23
N LYS A 84 1.14 10.64 -9.63
CA LYS A 84 2.22 11.25 -8.83
C LYS A 84 1.77 11.59 -7.40
N ALA A 85 0.57 12.13 -7.25
CA ALA A 85 0.02 12.50 -5.95
C ALA A 85 -0.09 11.30 -5.01
N ILE A 86 -0.68 10.20 -5.48
CA ILE A 86 -0.82 8.96 -4.68
C ILE A 86 0.56 8.37 -4.35
N LEU A 87 1.48 8.33 -5.31
CA LEU A 87 2.84 7.84 -5.06
C LEU A 87 3.58 8.67 -4.01
N ASP A 88 3.41 9.99 -4.01
CA ASP A 88 4.06 10.85 -3.02
C ASP A 88 3.42 10.69 -1.64
N SER A 89 2.09 10.52 -1.56
CA SER A 89 1.40 10.13 -0.32
C SER A 89 1.90 8.80 0.21
N ILE A 90 2.05 7.76 -0.63
CA ILE A 90 2.61 6.46 -0.22
C ILE A 90 4.05 6.63 0.28
N LYS A 91 4.90 7.37 -0.44
CA LYS A 91 6.30 7.58 -0.01
C LYS A 91 6.38 8.29 1.33
N SER A 92 5.53 9.30 1.55
CA SER A 92 5.44 10.01 2.82
C SER A 92 5.02 9.05 3.93
N GLU A 93 3.91 8.33 3.72
CA GLU A 93 3.32 7.41 4.70
C GLU A 93 4.28 6.30 5.11
N PHE A 94 5.10 5.79 4.18
CA PHE A 94 6.07 4.73 4.46
C PHE A 94 7.49 5.21 4.77
N ASN A 95 7.71 6.53 4.88
CA ASN A 95 9.03 7.16 5.09
C ASN A 95 10.08 6.69 4.06
N LEU A 96 9.70 6.76 2.78
CA LEU A 96 10.49 6.33 1.63
C LEU A 96 11.10 7.48 0.84
N ALA A 97 11.00 8.72 1.34
CA ALA A 97 11.68 9.85 0.73
C ALA A 97 13.18 9.55 0.56
N ASN A 98 13.69 9.76 -0.65
CA ASN A 98 15.09 9.54 -1.03
C ASN A 98 15.58 8.08 -0.88
N LYS A 99 14.68 7.08 -1.03
CA LYS A 99 15.04 5.65 -1.04
C LYS A 99 15.12 5.10 -2.46
N ASN A 100 15.85 3.99 -2.62
CA ASN A 100 15.80 3.18 -3.83
C ASN A 100 14.44 2.47 -3.89
N ILE A 101 13.59 2.88 -4.83
CA ILE A 101 12.21 2.41 -4.96
C ILE A 101 12.00 1.88 -6.38
N LYS A 102 11.44 0.67 -6.48
CA LYS A 102 10.83 0.13 -7.70
C LYS A 102 9.30 0.26 -7.58
N ILE A 103 8.64 0.74 -8.62
CA ILE A 103 7.17 0.66 -8.74
C ILE A 103 6.83 -0.55 -9.60
N ASP A 104 5.90 -1.38 -9.12
CA ASP A 104 5.40 -2.55 -9.83
C ASP A 104 3.88 -2.48 -9.94
N SER A 105 3.40 -2.10 -11.12
CA SER A 105 1.98 -1.96 -11.41
C SER A 105 1.40 -3.12 -12.23
N LYS A 106 2.16 -4.22 -12.37
CA LYS A 106 1.78 -5.37 -13.21
C LYS A 106 1.38 -6.58 -12.38
N ASP A 107 1.52 -6.51 -11.07
CA ASP A 107 1.17 -7.60 -10.16
C ASP A 107 -0.34 -7.82 -10.13
N ILE A 108 -0.76 -9.01 -10.56
CA ILE A 108 -2.17 -9.39 -10.67
C ILE A 108 -2.92 -9.34 -9.34
N HIS A 109 -2.24 -9.46 -8.20
CA HIS A 109 -2.87 -9.41 -6.87
C HIS A 109 -3.38 -8.01 -6.51
N TYR A 110 -2.89 -6.99 -7.20
CA TYR A 110 -3.25 -5.58 -6.98
C TYR A 110 -3.97 -4.97 -8.19
N ASN A 111 -4.07 -5.71 -9.30
CA ASN A 111 -4.91 -5.39 -10.44
C ASN A 111 -6.31 -5.98 -10.23
N SER A 112 -7.04 -5.50 -9.23
CA SER A 112 -8.48 -5.76 -9.13
C SER A 112 -9.21 -5.07 -10.29
N PRO A 113 -10.30 -5.65 -10.84
CA PRO A 113 -11.16 -4.94 -11.77
C PRO A 113 -11.66 -3.66 -11.09
N ASP A 114 -11.65 -2.57 -11.85
CA ASP A 114 -11.97 -1.21 -11.42
C ASP A 114 -13.30 -1.19 -10.65
N ILE A 115 -13.22 -1.24 -9.32
CA ILE A 115 -14.32 -0.75 -8.51
C ILE A 115 -14.23 0.76 -8.63
N PRO A 116 -15.29 1.41 -9.14
CA PRO A 116 -15.26 2.82 -9.43
C PRO A 116 -14.76 3.55 -8.18
N ILE A 117 -13.72 4.34 -8.39
CA ILE A 117 -13.34 5.43 -7.49
C ILE A 117 -14.66 6.11 -7.13
N LEU A 118 -15.03 6.13 -5.86
CA LEU A 118 -16.22 6.84 -5.40
C LEU A 118 -16.00 8.34 -5.66
N GLU A 119 -16.36 8.75 -6.88
CA GLU A 119 -16.44 10.11 -7.43
C GLU A 119 -15.09 10.85 -7.72
N PRO A 120 -15.09 11.77 -8.71
CA PRO A 120 -13.97 11.96 -9.63
C PRO A 120 -12.99 13.06 -9.20
N PHE A 121 -11.76 12.97 -9.74
CA PHE A 121 -10.82 14.08 -9.75
C PHE A 121 -11.31 15.14 -10.73
N ASP A 122 -11.82 16.26 -10.22
CA ASP A 122 -11.96 17.47 -11.01
C ASP A 122 -10.56 17.98 -11.41
N GLU A 123 -10.41 18.19 -12.72
CA GLU A 123 -9.25 18.80 -13.37
C GLU A 123 -9.08 20.26 -12.91
N PHE A 124 -7.87 20.63 -12.50
CA PHE A 124 -7.42 22.02 -12.44
C PHE A 124 -6.07 22.15 -13.16
#